data_AF-A0A9P5GMI4-F1
#
_entry.id   AF-A0A9P5GMI4-F1
#
_cell.length_a   1.000
_cell.length_b   1.000
_cell.length_c   1.000
_cell.angle_alpha   90.00
_cell.angle_beta   90.00
_cell.angle_gamma   90.00
#
_symmetry.space_group_name_H-M   'P 1'
#
loop_
_entity.id
_entity.type
_entity.pdbx_description
1 polymer ?
#
loop_
_entity_poly.entity_id
_entity_poly.type
_entity_poly.pdbx_seq_one_letter_code
_entity_poly.pdbx_strand_id
1 'polypeptide(L)'
;MHVDREKSAIWVSNAEETIWKCLENPSMPRLQALLLTISYRMATGSYEKAFMLTAIAARAASAMGLNHEQTHLDPILEETRRRTVWCFKLLESYFSIGLTEFEVCPFECIYLHPPSSEEFFGLLCPPGSEDFAIYALRDQNELGSLNMCIRLASIRRDIMKLTRELAVCSEPYLHLKDVTAGLEEMLCELKAEMPNQAGLKTTDLTNLIESPWLPRHIMMVSLWHGCYFDLYRIFLPGYPEAPPSVVLSTIDAQFIQIATRTCIEHALSVINLFCDLNQSCTKARLLEFATGVCVYHAIRLILFIAHSSTEPDLLSLEFAVSRAELCLAAIKRFFHGLALVQPILDDIAQLIEIFSSSNSATETLSVFHKVNHGRKSDTRILSAARPRQHLAVHSVLQQAKFLTEEPLA
;
A
#
# COMPACT_ATOMS: atom_id res chain seq x y z
N MET A 1 0.49 24.14 -15.07
CA MET A 1 0.29 22.68 -15.23
C MET A 1 1.16 22.06 -16.33
N HIS A 2 1.02 22.37 -17.63
CA HIS A 2 1.90 21.78 -18.67
C HIS A 2 3.38 22.20 -18.53
N VAL A 3 3.62 23.50 -18.27
CA VAL A 3 4.97 24.07 -18.07
C VAL A 3 5.69 23.49 -16.83
N ASP A 4 4.95 23.10 -15.79
CA ASP A 4 5.51 22.54 -14.55
C ASP A 4 5.93 21.07 -14.73
N ARG A 5 5.23 20.31 -15.59
CA ARG A 5 5.57 18.92 -15.90
C ARG A 5 6.87 18.80 -16.69
N GLU A 6 7.09 19.66 -17.68
CA GLU A 6 8.34 19.67 -18.46
C GLU A 6 9.55 20.02 -17.59
N LYS A 7 9.43 21.04 -16.73
CA LYS A 7 10.48 21.39 -15.77
C LYS A 7 10.78 20.25 -14.80
N SER A 8 9.74 19.59 -14.28
CA SER A 8 9.91 18.44 -13.39
C SER A 8 10.64 17.29 -14.08
N ALA A 9 10.31 17.01 -15.34
CA ALA A 9 10.98 15.97 -16.12
C ALA A 9 12.47 16.29 -16.36
N ILE A 10 12.81 17.56 -16.60
CA ILE A 10 14.21 18.02 -16.74
C ILE A 10 14.97 17.81 -15.42
N TRP A 11 14.41 18.23 -14.28
CA TRP A 11 15.06 18.07 -12.97
C TRP A 11 15.33 16.61 -12.64
N VAL A 12 14.35 15.74 -12.87
CA VAL A 12 14.48 14.30 -12.63
C VAL A 12 15.53 13.69 -13.56
N SER A 13 15.57 14.10 -14.83
CA SER A 13 16.59 13.62 -15.78
C SER A 13 17.99 14.05 -15.38
N ASN A 14 18.17 15.28 -14.91
CA ASN A 14 19.46 15.77 -14.40
C ASN A 14 19.89 15.06 -13.11
N ALA A 15 18.93 14.76 -12.22
CA ALA A 15 19.19 14.00 -11.01
C ALA A 15 19.67 12.58 -11.35
N GLU A 16 18.99 11.90 -12.28
CA GLU A 16 19.39 10.58 -12.77
C GLU A 16 20.79 10.58 -13.40
N GLU A 17 21.09 11.57 -14.24
CA GLU A 17 22.41 11.70 -14.85
C GLU A 17 23.50 11.88 -13.79
N THR A 18 23.23 12.69 -12.77
CA THR A 18 24.15 12.90 -11.65
C THR A 18 24.35 11.62 -10.83
N ILE A 19 23.28 10.87 -10.56
CA ILE A 19 23.34 9.58 -9.86
C ILE A 19 24.17 8.58 -10.67
N TRP A 20 23.94 8.50 -11.99
CA TRP A 20 24.66 7.61 -12.89
C TRP A 20 26.15 7.93 -12.97
N LYS A 21 26.52 9.21 -12.99
CA LYS A 21 27.93 9.67 -13.00
C LYS A 21 28.67 9.44 -11.68
N CYS A 22 27.98 9.08 -10.61
CA CYS A 22 28.55 8.95 -9.26
C CYS A 22 28.13 7.65 -8.58
N LEU A 23 27.93 6.55 -9.33
CA LEU A 23 27.45 5.28 -8.79
C LEU A 23 28.37 4.70 -7.71
N GLU A 24 29.68 4.82 -7.87
CA GLU A 24 30.69 4.34 -6.94
C GLU A 24 30.81 5.20 -5.67
N ASN A 25 30.16 6.37 -5.66
CA ASN A 25 30.22 7.34 -4.58
C ASN A 25 28.80 7.61 -4.05
N PRO A 26 28.14 6.69 -3.33
CA PRO A 26 26.84 6.96 -2.72
C PRO A 26 26.96 8.02 -1.60
N SER A 27 25.94 8.85 -1.43
CA SER A 27 25.85 9.82 -0.33
C SER A 27 24.40 10.08 0.06
N MET A 28 24.18 10.67 1.24
CA MET A 28 22.83 10.94 1.75
C MET A 28 21.99 11.80 0.78
N PRO A 29 22.46 12.95 0.28
CA PRO A 29 21.68 13.76 -0.66
C PRO A 29 21.39 13.04 -1.98
N ARG A 30 22.34 12.24 -2.49
CA ARG A 30 22.14 11.47 -3.73
C ARG A 30 21.10 10.37 -3.54
N LEU A 31 21.13 9.67 -2.40
CA LEU A 31 20.12 8.67 -2.07
C LEU A 31 18.74 9.31 -1.95
N GLN A 32 18.61 10.43 -1.23
CA GLN A 32 17.34 11.15 -1.11
C GLN A 32 16.81 11.64 -2.46
N ALA A 33 17.67 12.19 -3.32
CA ALA A 33 17.32 12.56 -4.69
C ALA A 33 16.90 11.35 -5.54
N LEU A 34 17.56 10.20 -5.35
CA LEU A 34 17.20 8.94 -6.01
C LEU A 34 15.83 8.44 -5.56
N LEU A 35 15.48 8.52 -4.26
CA LEU A 35 14.15 8.15 -3.77
C LEU A 35 13.05 9.05 -4.39
N LEU A 36 13.28 10.36 -4.45
CA LEU A 36 12.35 11.29 -5.12
C LEU A 36 12.21 10.98 -6.62
N THR A 37 13.32 10.63 -7.27
CA THR A 37 13.35 10.20 -8.68
C THR A 37 12.51 8.95 -8.89
N ILE A 38 12.66 7.92 -8.05
CA ILE A 38 11.87 6.69 -8.10
C ILE A 38 10.37 7.01 -7.95
N SER A 39 10.01 7.79 -6.93
CA SER A 39 8.62 8.21 -6.70
C SER A 39 8.03 8.96 -7.90
N TYR A 40 8.79 9.87 -8.52
CA TYR A 40 8.36 10.57 -9.73
C TYR A 40 8.17 9.61 -10.92
N ARG A 41 9.10 8.68 -11.13
CA ARG A 41 9.01 7.69 -12.22
C ARG A 41 7.80 6.78 -12.05
N MET A 42 7.48 6.38 -10.83
CA MET A 42 6.22 5.67 -10.53
C MET A 42 5.00 6.54 -10.81
N ALA A 43 4.99 7.80 -10.35
CA ALA A 43 3.90 8.76 -10.56
C ALA A 43 3.60 9.02 -12.04
N THR A 44 4.63 8.99 -12.89
CA THR A 44 4.54 9.29 -14.32
C THR A 44 4.48 8.06 -15.23
N GLY A 45 4.51 6.85 -14.67
CA GLY A 45 4.32 5.61 -15.42
C GLY A 45 5.58 4.98 -15.99
N SER A 46 6.77 5.42 -15.58
CA SER A 46 8.06 4.83 -15.96
C SER A 46 8.47 3.71 -14.98
N TYR A 47 7.67 2.67 -14.90
CA TYR A 47 7.76 1.64 -13.84
C TYR A 47 9.01 0.76 -13.94
N GLU A 48 9.46 0.42 -15.15
CA GLU A 48 10.67 -0.36 -15.40
C GLU A 48 11.89 0.37 -14.86
N LYS A 49 11.97 1.67 -15.15
CA LYS A 49 13.05 2.52 -14.65
C LYS A 49 13.00 2.65 -13.14
N ALA A 50 11.81 2.90 -12.58
CA ALA A 50 11.62 2.97 -11.14
C ALA A 50 12.05 1.68 -10.44
N PHE A 51 11.69 0.51 -10.97
CA PHE A 51 12.09 -0.80 -10.46
C PHE A 51 13.62 -0.94 -10.43
N MET A 52 14.30 -0.61 -11.54
CA MET A 52 15.77 -0.70 -11.60
C MET A 52 16.46 0.28 -10.65
N LEU A 53 15.95 1.52 -10.56
CA LEU A 53 16.48 2.55 -9.65
C LEU A 53 16.33 2.15 -8.17
N THR A 54 15.26 1.43 -7.80
CA THR A 54 15.06 0.91 -6.43
C THR A 54 16.19 -0.02 -6.02
N ALA A 55 16.71 -0.86 -6.92
CA ALA A 55 17.87 -1.72 -6.64
C ALA A 55 19.15 -0.91 -6.40
N ILE A 56 19.35 0.18 -7.14
CA ILE A 56 20.48 1.11 -6.93
C ILE A 56 20.36 1.77 -5.55
N ALA A 57 19.17 2.22 -5.17
CA ALA A 57 18.91 2.82 -3.86
C ALA A 57 19.21 1.84 -2.71
N ALA A 58 18.79 0.58 -2.85
CA ALA A 58 19.09 -0.48 -1.89
C ALA A 58 20.60 -0.67 -1.70
N ARG A 59 21.34 -0.81 -2.81
CA ARG A 59 22.80 -0.98 -2.79
C ARG A 59 23.50 0.24 -2.19
N ALA A 60 23.08 1.45 -2.52
CA ALA A 60 23.62 2.68 -1.94
C ALA A 60 23.40 2.74 -0.42
N ALA A 61 22.19 2.42 0.04
CA ALA A 61 21.87 2.40 1.47
C ALA A 61 22.72 1.36 2.23
N SER A 62 22.87 0.15 1.70
CA SER A 62 23.73 -0.88 2.29
C SER A 62 25.21 -0.50 2.27
N ALA A 63 25.72 0.04 1.16
CA ALA A 63 27.13 0.44 1.04
C ALA A 63 27.51 1.55 2.01
N MET A 64 26.57 2.44 2.32
CA MET A 64 26.72 3.49 3.32
C MET A 64 26.45 3.02 4.76
N GLY A 65 26.10 1.74 4.96
CA GLY A 65 25.75 1.17 6.26
C GLY A 65 24.54 1.83 6.91
N LEU A 66 23.59 2.35 6.11
CA LEU A 66 22.42 3.08 6.63
C LEU A 66 21.41 2.18 7.35
N ASN A 67 21.46 0.88 7.10
CA ASN A 67 20.57 -0.10 7.72
C ASN A 67 20.97 -0.47 9.17
N HIS A 68 21.98 0.19 9.74
CA HIS A 68 22.42 0.00 11.11
C HIS A 68 22.42 1.32 11.86
N GLU A 69 22.05 1.28 13.14
CA GLU A 69 22.10 2.42 14.04
C GLU A 69 23.56 2.87 14.26
N GLN A 70 23.80 4.18 14.40
CA GLN A 70 25.14 4.74 14.51
C GLN A 70 25.21 5.73 15.69
N THR A 71 25.44 5.18 16.87
CA THR A 71 25.39 5.89 18.16
C THR A 71 26.42 7.02 18.36
N HIS A 72 27.35 7.20 17.42
CA HIS A 72 28.38 8.24 17.46
C HIS A 72 28.02 9.47 16.63
N LEU A 73 26.90 9.45 15.90
CA LEU A 73 26.46 10.57 15.07
C LEU A 73 25.71 11.62 15.88
N ASP A 74 25.62 12.81 15.30
CA ASP A 74 24.67 13.81 15.74
C ASP A 74 23.22 13.27 15.67
N PRO A 75 22.36 13.50 16.69
CA PRO A 75 21.00 12.97 16.73
C PRO A 75 20.12 13.34 15.54
N ILE A 76 20.30 14.53 14.96
CA ILE A 76 19.53 14.96 13.77
C ILE A 76 19.96 14.12 12.57
N LEU A 77 21.26 13.90 12.42
CA LEU A 77 21.82 13.10 11.33
C LEU A 77 21.37 11.62 11.44
N GLU A 78 21.38 11.06 12.64
CA GLU A 78 20.91 9.70 12.89
C GLU A 78 19.43 9.53 12.53
N GLU A 79 18.57 10.44 13.01
CA GLU A 79 17.14 10.41 12.68
C GLU A 79 16.87 10.65 11.18
N THR A 80 17.67 11.49 10.52
CA THR A 80 17.60 11.70 9.06
C THR A 80 17.92 10.42 8.29
N ARG A 81 18.94 9.66 8.73
CA ARG A 81 19.30 8.36 8.14
C ARG A 81 18.17 7.35 8.34
N ARG A 82 17.64 7.26 9.56
CA ARG A 82 16.52 6.38 9.93
C ARG A 82 15.31 6.62 9.03
N ARG A 83 14.85 7.87 8.95
CA ARG A 83 13.73 8.28 8.09
C ARG A 83 13.98 7.98 6.61
N THR A 84 15.19 8.23 6.12
CA THR A 84 15.55 7.95 4.72
C THR A 84 15.42 6.46 4.39
N VAL A 85 15.93 5.57 5.26
CA VAL A 85 15.84 4.11 5.05
C VAL A 85 14.41 3.62 5.15
N TRP A 86 13.62 4.10 6.10
CA TRP A 86 12.24 3.67 6.24
C TRP A 86 11.33 4.18 5.10
N CYS A 87 11.54 5.42 4.62
CA CYS A 87 10.86 5.92 3.44
C CYS A 87 11.23 5.12 2.19
N PHE A 88 12.52 4.76 2.04
CA PHE A 88 12.96 3.83 1.00
C PHE A 88 12.22 2.48 1.13
N LYS A 89 12.10 1.93 2.35
CA LYS A 89 11.43 0.65 2.56
C LYS A 89 9.94 0.69 2.20
N LEU A 90 9.23 1.77 2.55
CA LEU A 90 7.84 1.97 2.13
C LEU A 90 7.72 2.04 0.60
N LEU A 91 8.62 2.76 -0.07
CA LEU A 91 8.64 2.88 -1.53
C LEU A 91 8.93 1.54 -2.23
N GLU A 92 9.90 0.79 -1.72
CA GLU A 92 10.30 -0.54 -2.22
C GLU A 92 9.16 -1.55 -2.11
N SER A 93 8.33 -1.45 -1.06
CA SER A 93 7.21 -2.37 -0.82
C SER A 93 6.18 -2.41 -1.95
N TYR A 94 6.09 -1.35 -2.76
CA TYR A 94 5.22 -1.30 -3.94
C TYR A 94 5.65 -2.26 -5.06
N PHE A 95 6.90 -2.73 -5.05
CA PHE A 95 7.44 -3.68 -6.02
C PHE A 95 7.47 -5.11 -5.50
N SER A 96 7.81 -5.32 -4.23
CA SER A 96 7.98 -6.66 -3.69
C SER A 96 6.66 -7.38 -3.41
N ILE A 97 5.64 -6.70 -2.85
CA ILE A 97 4.26 -7.22 -2.69
C ILE A 97 4.14 -8.68 -2.19
N GLY A 98 5.02 -9.08 -1.27
CA GLY A 98 5.07 -10.43 -0.69
C GLY A 98 5.86 -11.47 -1.47
N LEU A 99 6.57 -11.06 -2.53
CA LEU A 99 7.44 -11.90 -3.36
C LEU A 99 8.91 -11.66 -2.97
N THR A 100 9.53 -12.67 -2.37
CA THR A 100 10.88 -12.55 -1.83
C THR A 100 11.95 -12.33 -2.90
N GLU A 101 11.72 -12.81 -4.12
CA GLU A 101 12.63 -12.61 -5.26
C GLU A 101 12.71 -11.14 -5.75
N PHE A 102 11.74 -10.30 -5.37
CA PHE A 102 11.71 -8.88 -5.70
C PHE A 102 12.06 -7.99 -4.49
N GLU A 103 12.28 -8.56 -3.30
CA GLU A 103 12.74 -7.81 -2.13
C GLU A 103 14.23 -7.44 -2.30
N VAL A 104 14.53 -6.14 -2.36
CA VAL A 104 15.94 -5.66 -2.44
C VAL A 104 16.52 -5.25 -1.09
N CYS A 105 15.65 -5.07 -0.08
CA CYS A 105 16.03 -4.78 1.30
C CYS A 105 14.99 -5.40 2.25
N PRO A 106 15.16 -6.67 2.67
CA PRO A 106 14.26 -7.31 3.63
C PRO A 106 14.22 -6.54 4.96
N PHE A 107 13.07 -6.52 5.65
CA PHE A 107 12.99 -5.84 6.96
C PHE A 107 13.96 -6.46 7.97
N GLU A 108 14.26 -7.75 7.84
CA GLU A 108 15.16 -8.52 8.69
C GLU A 108 16.63 -8.03 8.57
N CYS A 109 16.93 -7.24 7.54
CA CYS A 109 18.23 -6.61 7.32
C CYS A 109 18.28 -5.15 7.75
N ILE A 110 17.20 -4.61 8.35
CA ILE A 110 17.13 -3.23 8.85
C ILE A 110 17.20 -3.27 10.39
N TYR A 111 18.36 -2.92 10.93
CA TYR A 111 18.66 -2.88 12.36
C TYR A 111 18.52 -1.46 12.92
N LEU A 112 17.47 -0.76 12.52
CA LEU A 112 17.16 0.61 12.92
C LEU A 112 15.94 0.61 13.84
N HIS A 113 15.89 1.56 14.77
CA HIS A 113 14.63 1.87 15.42
C HIS A 113 13.63 2.48 14.43
N PRO A 114 12.31 2.40 14.69
CA PRO A 114 11.33 3.17 13.95
C PRO A 114 11.54 4.69 14.12
N PRO A 115 11.13 5.53 13.16
CA PRO A 115 11.28 6.98 13.26
C PRO A 115 10.60 7.55 14.50
N SER A 116 11.20 8.60 15.06
CA SER A 116 10.59 9.40 16.12
C SER A 116 9.39 10.21 15.59
N SER A 117 8.54 10.71 16.49
CA SER A 117 7.46 11.64 16.13
C SER A 117 8.03 12.94 15.56
N GLU A 118 7.22 13.67 14.77
CA GLU A 118 7.65 14.97 14.24
C GLU A 118 7.94 16.00 15.34
N GLU A 119 7.18 15.96 16.44
CA GLU A 119 7.44 16.79 17.62
C GLU A 119 8.83 16.54 18.20
N PHE A 120 9.18 15.27 18.43
CA PHE A 120 10.47 14.92 19.01
C PHE A 120 11.62 15.25 18.07
N PHE A 121 11.46 14.98 16.76
CA PHE A 121 12.46 15.34 15.77
C PHE A 121 12.68 16.86 15.69
N GLY A 122 11.60 17.64 15.74
CA GLY A 122 11.68 19.10 15.78
C GLY A 122 12.44 19.62 17.01
N LEU A 123 12.30 18.97 18.16
CA LEU A 123 13.04 19.32 19.39
C LEU A 123 14.55 19.05 19.31
N LEU A 124 15.01 18.20 18.40
CA LEU A 124 16.44 17.99 18.16
C LEU A 124 17.08 19.20 17.45
N CYS A 125 16.29 20.05 16.79
CA CYS A 125 16.80 21.21 16.07
C CYS A 125 17.18 22.35 17.05
N PRO A 126 18.31 23.07 16.82
CA PRO A 126 18.70 24.18 17.68
C PRO A 126 17.64 25.30 17.73
N PRO A 127 17.27 25.82 18.92
CA PRO A 127 16.31 26.91 19.04
C PRO A 127 16.74 28.14 18.22
N GLY A 128 15.85 28.64 17.36
CA GLY A 128 16.10 29.81 16.51
C GLY A 128 16.71 29.52 15.14
N SER A 129 16.97 28.25 14.79
CA SER A 129 17.27 27.85 13.41
C SER A 129 16.01 27.90 12.51
N GLU A 130 16.19 28.10 11.20
CA GLU A 130 15.08 27.98 10.24
C GLU A 130 14.42 26.59 10.32
N ASP A 131 15.24 25.55 10.53
CA ASP A 131 14.80 24.16 10.70
C ASP A 131 13.94 23.98 11.96
N PHE A 132 14.28 24.62 13.09
CA PHE A 132 13.44 24.57 14.29
C PHE A 132 12.04 25.15 14.05
N ALA A 133 11.92 26.25 13.29
CA ALA A 133 10.62 26.80 12.93
C ALA A 133 9.85 25.92 11.94
N ILE A 134 10.55 25.19 11.06
CA ILE A 134 9.95 24.28 10.07
C ILE A 134 9.49 22.97 10.71
N TYR A 135 10.24 22.43 11.68
CA TYR A 135 9.98 21.10 12.25
C TYR A 135 9.27 21.16 13.61
N ALA A 136 9.61 22.10 14.50
CA ALA A 136 9.03 22.17 15.85
C ALA A 136 7.73 22.98 15.95
N LEU A 137 7.47 23.91 15.01
CA LEU A 137 6.31 24.82 15.06
C LEU A 137 5.19 24.50 14.06
N ARG A 138 5.37 23.51 13.16
CA ARG A 138 4.47 23.33 12.00
C ARG A 138 3.25 22.43 12.24
N ASP A 139 3.28 21.56 13.25
CA ASP A 139 2.08 20.98 13.91
C ASP A 139 2.53 20.06 15.06
N GLN A 140 2.05 20.27 16.29
CA GLN A 140 2.37 19.44 17.47
C GLN A 140 1.51 18.17 17.59
N ASN A 141 0.92 17.70 16.49
CA ASN A 141 -0.10 16.65 16.48
C ASN A 141 0.05 15.67 15.30
N GLU A 142 1.28 15.38 14.84
CA GLU A 142 1.49 14.28 13.88
C GLU A 142 1.35 12.90 14.55
N LEU A 143 1.49 12.86 15.88
CA LEU A 143 1.18 11.70 16.72
C LEU A 143 1.88 10.39 16.31
N GLY A 144 3.07 10.47 15.70
CA GLY A 144 3.90 9.32 15.37
C GLY A 144 3.36 8.46 14.22
N SER A 145 2.52 9.02 13.35
CA SER A 145 1.85 8.25 12.29
C SER A 145 2.82 7.61 11.28
N LEU A 146 4.03 8.16 11.07
CA LEU A 146 5.05 7.54 10.21
C LEU A 146 5.54 6.20 10.77
N ASN A 147 5.86 6.15 12.06
CA ASN A 147 6.25 4.92 12.76
C ASN A 147 5.16 3.86 12.60
N MET A 148 3.90 4.24 12.84
CA MET A 148 2.76 3.34 12.71
C MET A 148 2.62 2.82 11.27
N CYS A 149 2.76 3.67 10.26
CA CYS A 149 2.72 3.25 8.86
C CYS A 149 3.78 2.19 8.53
N ILE A 150 4.99 2.32 9.07
CA ILE A 150 6.10 1.38 8.86
C ILE A 150 5.79 0.03 9.50
N ARG A 151 5.34 0.03 10.76
CA ARG A 151 5.00 -1.20 11.49
C ARG A 151 3.82 -1.92 10.84
N LEU A 152 2.79 -1.19 10.42
CA LEU A 152 1.66 -1.74 9.67
C LEU A 152 2.09 -2.29 8.31
N ALA A 153 2.99 -1.61 7.59
CA ALA A 153 3.53 -2.11 6.33
C ALA A 153 4.32 -3.42 6.51
N SER A 154 5.03 -3.58 7.63
CA SER A 154 5.70 -4.84 7.97
C SER A 154 4.71 -5.99 8.13
N ILE A 155 3.67 -5.81 8.96
CA ILE A 155 2.63 -6.84 9.17
C ILE A 155 1.91 -7.14 7.85
N ARG A 156 1.56 -6.12 7.08
CA ARG A 156 0.93 -6.31 5.77
C ARG A 156 1.80 -7.17 4.85
N ARG A 157 3.11 -6.94 4.84
CA ARG A 157 4.06 -7.74 4.06
C ARG A 157 4.06 -9.21 4.50
N ASP A 158 3.93 -9.48 5.80
CA ASP A 158 3.83 -10.85 6.32
C ASP A 158 2.50 -11.52 5.94
N ILE A 159 1.38 -10.77 6.00
CA ILE A 159 0.07 -11.25 5.52
C ILE A 159 0.13 -11.56 4.01
N MET A 160 0.79 -10.73 3.21
CA MET A 160 0.96 -11.00 1.78
C MET A 160 1.83 -12.24 1.55
N LYS A 161 2.93 -12.43 2.28
CA LYS A 161 3.77 -13.64 2.20
C LYS A 161 2.96 -14.89 2.54
N LEU A 162 2.18 -14.87 3.63
CA LEU A 162 1.26 -15.95 4.01
C LEU A 162 0.27 -16.24 2.87
N THR A 163 -0.37 -15.20 2.31
CA THR A 163 -1.32 -15.36 1.20
C THR A 163 -0.67 -16.06 -0.01
N ARG A 164 0.58 -15.70 -0.36
CA ARG A 164 1.32 -16.34 -1.47
C ARG A 164 1.71 -17.79 -1.17
N GLU A 165 2.06 -18.08 0.07
CA GLU A 165 2.37 -19.44 0.52
C GLU A 165 1.14 -20.34 0.40
N LEU A 166 0.00 -19.89 0.93
CA LEU A 166 -1.25 -20.64 0.91
C LEU A 166 -1.79 -20.87 -0.51
N ALA A 167 -1.54 -19.94 -1.44
CA ALA A 167 -1.98 -20.05 -2.84
C ALA A 167 -1.40 -21.27 -3.59
N VAL A 168 -0.28 -21.83 -3.11
CA VAL A 168 0.37 -23.00 -3.73
C VAL A 168 0.29 -24.28 -2.90
N CYS A 169 -0.35 -24.20 -1.72
CA CYS A 169 -0.53 -25.37 -0.87
C CYS A 169 -1.48 -26.38 -1.52
N SER A 170 -1.07 -27.65 -1.52
CA SER A 170 -1.87 -28.79 -1.98
C SER A 170 -2.48 -29.61 -0.84
N GLU A 171 -2.15 -29.27 0.40
CA GLU A 171 -2.56 -29.99 1.61
C GLU A 171 -3.29 -29.06 2.58
N PRO A 172 -4.11 -29.61 3.51
CA PRO A 172 -4.74 -28.82 4.56
C PRO A 172 -3.71 -28.09 5.43
N TYR A 173 -3.95 -26.80 5.68
CA TYR A 173 -3.09 -25.99 6.55
C TYR A 173 -3.68 -25.96 7.97
N LEU A 174 -3.23 -26.89 8.82
CA LEU A 174 -3.83 -27.14 10.14
C LEU A 174 -3.75 -25.93 11.10
N HIS A 175 -2.67 -25.13 11.00
CA HIS A 175 -2.40 -24.00 11.91
C HIS A 175 -2.88 -22.65 11.37
N LEU A 176 -3.76 -22.63 10.36
CA LEU A 176 -4.11 -21.38 9.67
C LEU A 176 -4.80 -20.40 10.62
N LYS A 177 -5.68 -20.91 11.48
CA LYS A 177 -6.34 -20.12 12.54
C LYS A 177 -5.34 -19.58 13.56
N ASP A 178 -4.37 -20.39 13.98
CA ASP A 178 -3.35 -20.00 14.97
C ASP A 178 -2.45 -18.88 14.43
N VAL A 179 -1.96 -19.03 13.19
CA VAL A 179 -1.15 -18.00 12.51
C VAL A 179 -1.94 -16.72 12.33
N THR A 180 -3.23 -16.84 11.97
CA THR A 180 -4.14 -15.69 11.83
C THR A 180 -4.33 -14.97 13.16
N ALA A 181 -4.54 -15.71 14.26
CA ALA A 181 -4.69 -15.15 15.59
C ALA A 181 -3.43 -14.40 16.05
N GLY A 182 -2.23 -14.94 15.78
CA GLY A 182 -0.97 -14.24 16.10
C GLY A 182 -0.78 -12.93 15.32
N LEU A 183 -1.16 -12.90 14.04
CA LEU A 183 -1.14 -11.67 13.24
C LEU A 183 -2.19 -10.66 13.73
N GLU A 184 -3.37 -11.13 14.13
CA GLU A 184 -4.41 -10.28 14.73
C GLU A 184 -3.97 -9.70 16.07
N GLU A 185 -3.32 -10.48 16.93
CA GLU A 185 -2.80 -10.01 18.22
C GLU A 185 -1.82 -8.83 18.02
N MET A 186 -0.88 -8.96 17.07
CA MET A 186 0.02 -7.86 16.71
C MET A 186 -0.73 -6.61 16.20
N LEU A 187 -1.82 -6.79 15.43
CA LEU A 187 -2.65 -5.67 14.97
C LEU A 187 -3.41 -4.99 16.13
N CYS A 188 -3.87 -5.77 17.11
CA CYS A 188 -4.50 -5.28 18.33
C CYS A 188 -3.52 -4.48 19.20
N GLU A 189 -2.30 -4.98 19.37
CA GLU A 189 -1.23 -4.27 20.08
C GLU A 189 -0.92 -2.92 19.43
N LEU A 190 -0.74 -2.91 18.10
CA LEU A 190 -0.53 -1.66 17.36
C LEU A 190 -1.71 -0.69 17.51
N LYS A 191 -2.95 -1.19 17.51
CA LYS A 191 -4.14 -0.35 17.66
C LYS A 191 -4.14 0.40 19.00
N ALA A 192 -3.65 -0.22 20.06
CA ALA A 192 -3.54 0.42 21.38
C ALA A 192 -2.53 1.58 21.38
N GLU A 193 -1.50 1.51 20.54
CA GLU A 193 -0.48 2.56 20.40
C GLU A 193 -0.88 3.65 19.38
N MET A 194 -1.81 3.37 18.46
CA MET A 194 -2.24 4.32 17.43
C MET A 194 -2.95 5.54 18.02
N PRO A 195 -2.75 6.73 17.44
CA PRO A 195 -3.54 7.90 17.80
C PRO A 195 -5.00 7.71 17.42
N ASN A 196 -5.91 8.29 18.22
CA ASN A 196 -7.36 8.19 18.02
C ASN A 196 -7.86 6.73 18.00
N GLN A 197 -7.57 5.98 19.07
CA GLN A 197 -7.95 4.56 19.25
C GLN A 197 -9.42 4.27 18.92
N ALA A 198 -10.32 5.19 19.27
CA ALA A 198 -11.77 5.07 19.01
C ALA A 198 -12.18 5.26 17.53
N GLY A 199 -11.22 5.43 16.61
CA GLY A 199 -11.46 5.79 15.21
C GLY A 199 -11.48 7.30 15.00
N LEU A 200 -11.32 7.74 13.75
CA LEU A 200 -11.41 9.15 13.37
C LEU A 200 -12.88 9.58 13.39
N LYS A 201 -13.28 10.38 14.38
CA LYS A 201 -14.61 11.01 14.37
C LYS A 201 -14.63 12.16 13.36
N THR A 202 -15.83 12.60 12.98
CA THR A 202 -16.01 13.75 12.06
C THR A 202 -15.28 15.02 12.54
N THR A 203 -15.24 15.26 13.85
CA THR A 203 -14.50 16.39 14.46
C THR A 203 -12.99 16.24 14.29
N ASP A 204 -12.46 15.03 14.45
CA ASP A 204 -11.03 14.74 14.31
C ASP A 204 -10.60 14.88 12.85
N LEU A 205 -11.46 14.42 11.91
CA LEU A 205 -11.25 14.57 10.48
C LEU A 205 -11.21 16.05 10.06
N THR A 206 -12.06 16.89 10.64
CA THR A 206 -12.10 18.33 10.31
C THR A 206 -10.79 19.02 10.68
N ASN A 207 -10.24 18.72 11.86
CA ASN A 207 -8.93 19.24 12.27
C ASN A 207 -7.81 18.71 11.37
N LEU A 208 -7.88 17.42 11.02
CA LEU A 208 -6.87 16.77 10.20
C LEU A 208 -6.84 17.32 8.75
N ILE A 209 -7.97 17.73 8.18
CA ILE A 209 -8.05 18.28 6.81
C ILE A 209 -7.16 19.53 6.63
N GLU A 210 -7.04 20.33 7.68
CA GLU A 210 -6.20 21.52 7.70
C GLU A 210 -4.71 21.17 7.90
N SER A 211 -4.42 20.04 8.55
CA SER A 211 -3.06 19.59 8.84
C SER A 211 -2.29 19.17 7.57
N PRO A 212 -0.98 19.46 7.49
CA PRO A 212 -0.11 18.90 6.45
C PRO A 212 0.04 17.38 6.56
N TRP A 213 -0.25 16.79 7.72
CA TRP A 213 -0.07 15.36 7.99
C TRP A 213 -1.24 14.48 7.54
N LEU A 214 -2.32 15.08 7.01
CA LEU A 214 -3.50 14.38 6.51
C LEU A 214 -3.18 13.13 5.67
N PRO A 215 -2.34 13.19 4.61
CA PRO A 215 -2.10 12.02 3.77
C PRO A 215 -1.55 10.82 4.54
N ARG A 216 -0.67 11.08 5.51
CA ARG A 216 0.00 10.07 6.33
C ARG A 216 -0.96 9.46 7.35
N HIS A 217 -1.79 10.27 8.01
CA HIS A 217 -2.83 9.77 8.92
C HIS A 217 -3.89 8.93 8.20
N ILE A 218 -4.34 9.38 7.02
CA ILE A 218 -5.30 8.62 6.22
C ILE A 218 -4.66 7.30 5.76
N MET A 219 -3.38 7.30 5.37
CA MET A 219 -2.66 6.07 5.05
C MET A 219 -2.58 5.14 6.26
N MET A 220 -2.21 5.64 7.43
CA MET A 220 -2.09 4.85 8.66
C MET A 220 -3.41 4.14 9.01
N VAL A 221 -4.52 4.86 9.06
CA VAL A 221 -5.84 4.26 9.37
C VAL A 221 -6.27 3.28 8.28
N SER A 222 -6.04 3.62 7.01
CA SER A 222 -6.37 2.75 5.88
C SER A 222 -5.53 1.47 5.86
N LEU A 223 -4.25 1.54 6.25
CA LEU A 223 -3.37 0.37 6.36
C LEU A 223 -3.80 -0.53 7.51
N TRP A 224 -4.21 0.01 8.66
CA TRP A 224 -4.67 -0.78 9.79
C TRP A 224 -5.91 -1.61 9.43
N HIS A 225 -6.97 -0.98 8.93
CA HIS A 225 -8.14 -1.71 8.43
C HIS A 225 -7.78 -2.63 7.25
N GLY A 226 -6.86 -2.17 6.39
CA GLY A 226 -6.32 -2.94 5.27
C GLY A 226 -5.72 -4.27 5.68
N CYS A 227 -4.93 -4.30 6.75
CA CYS A 227 -4.35 -5.52 7.28
C CYS A 227 -5.42 -6.49 7.77
N TYR A 228 -6.46 -6.02 8.47
CA TYR A 228 -7.55 -6.89 8.93
C TYR A 228 -8.30 -7.56 7.77
N PHE A 229 -8.75 -6.78 6.79
CA PHE A 229 -9.47 -7.41 5.68
C PHE A 229 -8.54 -8.25 4.79
N ASP A 230 -7.25 -7.90 4.66
CA ASP A 230 -6.28 -8.73 3.93
C ASP A 230 -6.02 -10.06 4.64
N LEU A 231 -6.02 -10.05 5.98
CA LEU A 231 -5.85 -11.23 6.83
C LEU A 231 -7.06 -12.16 6.78
N TYR A 232 -8.28 -11.61 6.76
CA TYR A 232 -9.50 -12.41 6.82
C TYR A 232 -10.06 -12.80 5.45
N ARG A 233 -9.78 -12.05 4.37
CA ARG A 233 -10.31 -12.36 3.03
C ARG A 233 -9.81 -13.70 2.48
N ILE A 234 -8.71 -14.23 3.00
CA ILE A 234 -8.20 -15.57 2.62
C ILE A 234 -9.18 -16.68 2.99
N PHE A 235 -10.09 -16.45 3.95
CA PHE A 235 -11.08 -17.44 4.37
C PHE A 235 -12.38 -17.40 3.54
N LEU A 236 -12.54 -16.45 2.62
CA LEU A 236 -13.76 -16.28 1.83
C LEU A 236 -13.71 -17.21 0.61
N PRO A 237 -14.50 -18.30 0.56
CA PRO A 237 -14.43 -19.25 -0.53
C PRO A 237 -14.78 -18.59 -1.86
N GLY A 238 -13.96 -18.80 -2.89
CA GLY A 238 -14.14 -18.20 -4.21
C GLY A 238 -13.67 -16.75 -4.32
N TYR A 239 -13.19 -16.12 -3.25
CA TYR A 239 -12.47 -14.85 -3.39
C TYR A 239 -11.12 -15.10 -4.08
N PRO A 240 -10.64 -14.24 -5.00
CA PRO A 240 -9.45 -14.56 -5.78
C PRO A 240 -8.16 -14.73 -4.97
N GLU A 241 -8.07 -14.07 -3.82
CA GLU A 241 -6.95 -14.17 -2.88
C GLU A 241 -7.13 -15.29 -1.83
N ALA A 242 -8.25 -16.02 -1.85
CA ALA A 242 -8.44 -17.20 -1.00
C ALA A 242 -7.64 -18.40 -1.54
N PRO A 243 -7.12 -19.26 -0.66
CA PRO A 243 -6.33 -20.40 -1.07
C PRO A 243 -7.22 -21.52 -1.64
N PRO A 244 -6.63 -22.56 -2.25
CA PRO A 244 -7.37 -23.70 -2.74
C PRO A 244 -8.26 -24.33 -1.67
N SER A 245 -9.39 -24.92 -2.08
CA SER A 245 -10.40 -25.48 -1.15
C SER A 245 -9.84 -26.56 -0.21
N VAL A 246 -8.76 -27.24 -0.60
CA VAL A 246 -8.05 -28.21 0.26
C VAL A 246 -7.44 -27.55 1.50
N VAL A 247 -6.97 -26.30 1.38
CA VAL A 247 -6.42 -25.53 2.49
C VAL A 247 -7.52 -25.13 3.46
N LEU A 248 -8.69 -24.76 2.92
CA LEU A 248 -9.86 -24.32 3.71
C LEU A 248 -10.70 -25.49 4.24
N SER A 249 -10.38 -26.75 3.93
CA SER A 249 -11.24 -27.90 4.26
C SER A 249 -11.40 -28.15 5.77
N THR A 250 -10.51 -27.59 6.59
CA THR A 250 -10.52 -27.70 8.05
C THR A 250 -11.19 -26.49 8.73
N ILE A 251 -11.61 -25.49 7.94
CA ILE A 251 -12.25 -24.28 8.44
C ILE A 251 -13.76 -24.49 8.45
N ASP A 252 -14.36 -24.37 9.63
CA ASP A 252 -15.80 -24.51 9.81
C ASP A 252 -16.57 -23.27 9.32
N ALA A 253 -17.86 -23.48 9.03
CA ALA A 253 -18.73 -22.43 8.52
C ALA A 253 -18.91 -21.25 9.48
N GLN A 254 -18.85 -21.48 10.80
CA GLN A 254 -18.96 -20.42 11.80
C GLN A 254 -17.75 -19.47 11.71
N PHE A 255 -16.54 -20.01 11.53
CA PHE A 255 -15.35 -19.19 11.33
C PHE A 255 -15.41 -18.41 10.01
N ILE A 256 -15.94 -18.99 8.93
CA ILE A 256 -16.13 -18.28 7.66
C ILE A 256 -17.10 -17.10 7.83
N GLN A 257 -18.16 -17.26 8.62
CA GLN A 257 -19.08 -16.16 8.94
C GLN A 257 -18.39 -15.04 9.72
N ILE A 258 -17.56 -15.38 10.71
CA ILE A 258 -16.73 -14.41 11.45
C ILE A 258 -15.82 -13.66 10.48
N ALA A 259 -15.06 -14.38 9.65
CA ALA A 259 -14.16 -13.79 8.67
C ALA A 259 -14.88 -12.86 7.69
N THR A 260 -16.07 -13.25 7.23
CA THR A 260 -16.91 -12.44 6.34
C THR A 260 -17.34 -11.15 7.02
N ARG A 261 -17.81 -11.22 8.27
CA ARG A 261 -18.23 -10.04 9.04
C ARG A 261 -17.04 -9.10 9.31
N THR A 262 -15.89 -9.63 9.69
CA THR A 262 -14.66 -8.84 9.89
C THR A 262 -14.25 -8.14 8.59
N CYS A 263 -14.30 -8.85 7.46
CA CYS A 263 -14.03 -8.25 6.15
C CYS A 263 -14.95 -7.06 5.84
N ILE A 264 -16.27 -7.22 6.05
CA ILE A 264 -17.26 -6.15 5.83
C ILE A 264 -16.96 -4.95 6.74
N GLU A 265 -16.76 -5.18 8.03
CA GLU A 265 -16.53 -4.11 9.02
C GLU A 265 -15.34 -3.23 8.65
N HIS A 266 -14.19 -3.86 8.39
CA HIS A 266 -12.96 -3.12 8.08
C HIS A 266 -12.99 -2.51 6.67
N ALA A 267 -13.57 -3.18 5.68
CA ALA A 267 -13.72 -2.62 4.33
C ALA A 267 -14.65 -1.39 4.33
N LEU A 268 -15.78 -1.46 5.03
CA LEU A 268 -16.71 -0.33 5.14
C LEU A 268 -16.10 0.83 5.93
N SER A 269 -15.27 0.57 6.93
CA SER A 269 -14.55 1.64 7.65
C SER A 269 -13.61 2.43 6.73
N VAL A 270 -12.87 1.75 5.85
CA VAL A 270 -12.03 2.43 4.83
C VAL A 270 -12.86 3.23 3.84
N ILE A 271 -13.94 2.63 3.33
CA ILE A 271 -14.83 3.27 2.36
C ILE A 271 -15.51 4.50 2.96
N ASN A 272 -16.03 4.41 4.18
CA ASN A 272 -16.69 5.50 4.87
C ASN A 272 -15.69 6.63 5.19
N LEU A 273 -14.50 6.30 5.72
CA LEU A 273 -13.43 7.28 5.92
C LEU A 273 -13.12 8.05 4.62
N PHE A 274 -13.02 7.34 3.51
CA PHE A 274 -12.69 7.94 2.22
C PHE A 274 -13.84 8.78 1.64
N CYS A 275 -15.09 8.34 1.82
CA CYS A 275 -16.29 9.10 1.45
C CYS A 275 -16.41 10.39 2.28
N ASP A 276 -16.27 10.28 3.59
CA ASP A 276 -16.33 11.42 4.52
C ASP A 276 -15.22 12.42 4.20
N LEU A 277 -14.00 11.94 3.94
CA LEU A 277 -12.90 12.78 3.50
C LEU A 277 -13.23 13.52 2.19
N ASN A 278 -13.82 12.84 1.22
CA ASN A 278 -14.20 13.47 -0.05
C ASN A 278 -15.28 14.54 0.13
N GLN A 279 -16.23 14.32 1.03
CA GLN A 279 -17.30 15.27 1.34
C GLN A 279 -16.79 16.48 2.13
N SER A 280 -15.91 16.27 3.11
CA SER A 280 -15.44 17.33 4.02
C SER A 280 -14.23 18.09 3.50
N CYS A 281 -13.30 17.44 2.78
CA CYS A 281 -12.13 18.11 2.24
C CYS A 281 -12.48 18.76 0.91
N THR A 282 -12.38 20.09 0.78
CA THR A 282 -12.57 20.82 -0.49
C THR A 282 -11.26 21.12 -1.21
N LYS A 283 -10.12 21.02 -0.51
CA LYS A 283 -8.79 21.30 -1.05
C LYS A 283 -8.30 20.17 -1.95
N ALA A 284 -7.53 20.53 -2.98
CA ALA A 284 -6.79 19.56 -3.77
C ALA A 284 -5.63 19.03 -2.91
N ARG A 285 -5.73 17.78 -2.46
CA ARG A 285 -4.70 17.07 -1.70
C ARG A 285 -4.36 15.79 -2.44
N LEU A 286 -3.07 15.50 -2.55
CA LEU A 286 -2.60 14.19 -3.02
C LEU A 286 -2.47 13.29 -1.81
N LEU A 287 -3.04 12.09 -1.89
CA LEU A 287 -2.91 11.06 -0.87
C LEU A 287 -1.83 10.05 -1.27
N GLU A 288 -1.30 9.34 -0.27
CA GLU A 288 -0.36 8.25 -0.50
C GLU A 288 -1.00 7.12 -1.32
N PHE A 289 -0.26 6.58 -2.30
CA PHE A 289 -0.79 5.56 -3.22
C PHE A 289 -1.35 4.33 -2.50
N ALA A 290 -0.70 3.89 -1.41
CA ALA A 290 -1.18 2.80 -0.57
C ALA A 290 -2.64 2.99 -0.09
N THR A 291 -3.08 4.23 0.14
CA THR A 291 -4.47 4.54 0.49
C THR A 291 -5.42 4.18 -0.64
N GLY A 292 -5.09 4.53 -1.89
CA GLY A 292 -5.88 4.19 -3.06
C GLY A 292 -5.98 2.68 -3.27
N VAL A 293 -4.89 1.95 -3.01
CA VAL A 293 -4.85 0.48 -3.03
C VAL A 293 -5.75 -0.12 -1.94
N CYS A 294 -5.73 0.40 -0.72
CA CYS A 294 -6.65 -0.04 0.34
C CYS A 294 -8.11 0.16 -0.05
N VAL A 295 -8.47 1.35 -0.55
CA VAL A 295 -9.84 1.66 -0.99
C VAL A 295 -10.27 0.73 -2.11
N TYR A 296 -9.39 0.48 -3.08
CA TYR A 296 -9.63 -0.48 -4.16
C TYR A 296 -9.97 -1.89 -3.66
N HIS A 297 -9.15 -2.44 -2.77
CA HIS A 297 -9.40 -3.76 -2.19
C HIS A 297 -10.68 -3.79 -1.35
N ALA A 298 -10.97 -2.73 -0.59
CA ALA A 298 -12.22 -2.62 0.15
C ALA A 298 -13.44 -2.65 -0.77
N ILE A 299 -13.43 -1.91 -1.89
CA ILE A 299 -14.50 -1.92 -2.91
C ILE A 299 -14.70 -3.32 -3.48
N ARG A 300 -13.61 -3.97 -3.92
CA ARG A 300 -13.66 -5.34 -4.46
C ARG A 300 -14.28 -6.31 -3.47
N LEU A 301 -13.91 -6.18 -2.20
CA LEU A 301 -14.37 -7.07 -1.14
C LEU A 301 -15.86 -6.88 -0.85
N ILE A 302 -16.34 -5.65 -0.72
CA ILE A 302 -17.77 -5.40 -0.47
C ILE A 302 -18.65 -5.81 -1.66
N LEU A 303 -18.19 -5.59 -2.90
CA LEU A 303 -18.93 -6.02 -4.10
C LEU A 303 -18.99 -7.55 -4.19
N PHE A 304 -17.87 -8.23 -3.94
CA PHE A 304 -17.82 -9.69 -3.92
C PHE A 304 -18.76 -10.27 -2.85
N ILE A 305 -18.70 -9.74 -1.62
CA ILE A 305 -19.53 -10.24 -0.51
C ILE A 305 -21.01 -9.95 -0.77
N ALA A 306 -21.37 -8.73 -1.18
CA ALA A 306 -22.76 -8.36 -1.45
C ALA A 306 -23.38 -9.22 -2.55
N HIS A 307 -22.58 -9.64 -3.53
CA HIS A 307 -23.02 -10.51 -4.62
C HIS A 307 -23.09 -11.99 -4.24
N SER A 308 -22.16 -12.45 -3.39
CA SER A 308 -22.04 -13.87 -3.02
C SER A 308 -22.86 -14.23 -1.77
N SER A 309 -23.34 -13.23 -1.03
CA SER A 309 -24.09 -13.44 0.21
C SER A 309 -25.45 -14.09 -0.06
N THR A 310 -25.74 -15.15 0.69
CA THR A 310 -27.09 -15.73 0.80
C THR A 310 -27.93 -15.02 1.86
N GLU A 311 -27.34 -14.11 2.63
CA GLU A 311 -27.99 -13.32 3.67
C GLU A 311 -28.22 -11.87 3.16
N PRO A 312 -29.45 -11.51 2.76
CA PRO A 312 -29.75 -10.21 2.16
C PRO A 312 -29.56 -9.03 3.13
N ASP A 313 -29.67 -9.27 4.44
CA ASP A 313 -29.53 -8.24 5.47
C ASP A 313 -28.06 -7.87 5.77
N LEU A 314 -27.10 -8.69 5.31
CA LEU A 314 -25.69 -8.51 5.65
C LEU A 314 -25.06 -7.33 4.90
N LEU A 315 -25.30 -7.23 3.59
CA LEU A 315 -24.82 -6.15 2.74
C LEU A 315 -25.55 -6.19 1.38
N SER A 316 -26.32 -5.16 1.04
CA SER A 316 -27.01 -5.13 -0.25
C SER A 316 -26.08 -4.74 -1.40
N LEU A 317 -26.29 -5.34 -2.58
CA LEU A 317 -25.51 -5.04 -3.77
C LEU A 317 -25.67 -3.57 -4.21
N GLU A 318 -26.88 -3.02 -4.12
CA GLU A 318 -27.16 -1.62 -4.43
C GLU A 318 -26.33 -0.67 -3.55
N PHE A 319 -26.26 -0.94 -2.24
CA PHE A 319 -25.43 -0.16 -1.33
C PHE A 319 -23.95 -0.28 -1.67
N ALA A 320 -23.48 -1.49 -1.97
CA ALA A 320 -22.08 -1.72 -2.32
C ALA A 320 -21.67 -1.00 -3.61
N VAL A 321 -22.51 -1.06 -4.64
CA VAL A 321 -22.32 -0.32 -5.91
C VAL A 321 -22.31 1.19 -5.67
N SER A 322 -23.26 1.73 -4.92
CA SER A 322 -23.30 3.17 -4.60
C SER A 322 -22.03 3.64 -3.89
N ARG A 323 -21.51 2.84 -2.94
CA ARG A 323 -20.24 3.15 -2.26
C ARG A 323 -19.05 3.08 -3.21
N ALA A 324 -19.01 2.10 -4.11
CA ALA A 324 -17.97 1.98 -5.12
C ALA A 324 -17.94 3.22 -6.05
N GLU A 325 -19.09 3.73 -6.48
CA GLU A 325 -19.20 4.94 -7.30
C GLU A 325 -18.67 6.20 -6.59
N LEU A 326 -19.05 6.39 -5.31
CA LEU A 326 -18.56 7.49 -4.49
C LEU A 326 -17.04 7.44 -4.32
N CYS A 327 -16.50 6.25 -4.04
CA CYS A 327 -15.05 6.08 -3.93
C CYS A 327 -14.35 6.25 -5.28
N LEU A 328 -14.92 5.79 -6.40
CA LEU A 328 -14.35 6.02 -7.74
C LEU A 328 -14.20 7.51 -8.04
N ALA A 329 -15.23 8.32 -7.73
CA ALA A 329 -15.17 9.77 -7.87
C ALA A 329 -14.08 10.39 -6.97
N ALA A 330 -13.98 9.93 -5.72
CA ALA A 330 -12.97 10.38 -4.78
C ALA A 330 -11.53 9.98 -5.21
N ILE A 331 -11.33 8.79 -5.77
CA ILE A 331 -10.00 8.37 -6.28
C ILE A 331 -9.59 9.26 -7.46
N LYS A 332 -10.49 9.53 -8.42
CA LYS A 332 -10.22 10.45 -9.54
C LYS A 332 -9.77 11.83 -9.07
N ARG A 333 -10.27 12.27 -7.93
CA ARG A 333 -9.96 13.56 -7.31
C ARG A 333 -8.63 13.56 -6.55
N PHE A 334 -8.47 12.66 -5.57
CA PHE A 334 -7.31 12.67 -4.67
C PHE A 334 -6.02 12.10 -5.28
N PHE A 335 -6.13 11.43 -6.42
CA PHE A 335 -4.99 10.87 -7.15
C PHE A 335 -4.87 11.43 -8.58
N HIS A 336 -5.45 12.62 -8.81
CA HIS A 336 -5.45 13.25 -10.12
C HIS A 336 -4.03 13.38 -10.70
N GLY A 337 -3.84 12.88 -11.92
CA GLY A 337 -2.59 13.00 -12.66
C GLY A 337 -1.52 11.96 -12.31
N LEU A 338 -1.82 10.99 -11.44
CA LEU A 338 -0.95 9.87 -11.10
C LEU A 338 -1.23 8.68 -12.03
N ALA A 339 -0.24 8.31 -12.85
CA ALA A 339 -0.37 7.21 -13.80
C ALA A 339 -0.64 5.86 -13.12
N LEU A 340 -0.01 5.61 -11.97
CA LEU A 340 -0.13 4.37 -11.20
C LEU A 340 -1.53 4.04 -10.68
N VAL A 341 -2.46 5.01 -10.69
CA VAL A 341 -3.85 4.80 -10.24
C VAL A 341 -4.78 4.46 -11.41
N GLN A 342 -4.34 4.61 -12.66
CA GLN A 342 -5.20 4.36 -13.82
C GLN A 342 -5.75 2.92 -13.87
N PRO A 343 -4.95 1.86 -13.63
CA PRO A 343 -5.49 0.50 -13.61
C PRO A 343 -6.55 0.28 -12.53
N ILE A 344 -6.41 0.94 -11.36
CA ILE A 344 -7.41 0.89 -10.29
C ILE A 344 -8.73 1.53 -10.75
N LEU A 345 -8.65 2.70 -11.41
CA LEU A 345 -9.83 3.43 -11.89
C LEU A 345 -10.60 2.62 -12.94
N ASP A 346 -9.87 2.03 -13.89
CA ASP A 346 -10.45 1.23 -14.97
C ASP A 346 -11.13 -0.02 -14.40
N ASP A 347 -10.48 -0.71 -13.47
CA ASP A 347 -10.98 -1.92 -12.83
C ASP A 347 -12.24 -1.65 -11.99
N ILE A 348 -12.24 -0.60 -11.16
CA ILE A 348 -13.43 -0.21 -10.36
C ILE A 348 -14.60 0.14 -11.28
N ALA A 349 -14.36 0.91 -12.35
CA ALA A 349 -15.42 1.28 -13.29
C ALA A 349 -16.03 0.05 -13.96
N GLN A 350 -15.19 -0.90 -14.37
CA GLN A 350 -15.63 -2.16 -14.96
C GLN A 350 -16.42 -3.01 -13.96
N LEU A 351 -15.97 -3.12 -12.70
CA LEU A 351 -16.68 -3.85 -11.66
C LEU A 351 -18.06 -3.23 -11.40
N ILE A 352 -18.15 -1.90 -11.30
CA ILE A 352 -19.44 -1.20 -11.14
C ILE A 352 -20.38 -1.53 -12.30
N GLU A 353 -19.91 -1.48 -13.54
CA GLU A 353 -20.73 -1.82 -14.72
C GLU A 353 -21.24 -3.27 -14.66
N ILE A 354 -20.37 -4.21 -14.31
CA ILE A 354 -20.71 -5.64 -14.19
C ILE A 354 -21.76 -5.88 -13.11
N PHE A 355 -21.56 -5.34 -11.90
CA PHE A 355 -22.47 -5.57 -10.78
C PHE A 355 -23.79 -4.79 -10.89
N SER A 356 -23.81 -3.69 -11.64
CA SER A 356 -25.04 -2.93 -11.92
C SER A 356 -25.90 -3.56 -13.01
N SER A 357 -25.33 -4.35 -13.93
CA SER A 357 -26.02 -4.87 -15.12
C SER A 357 -26.38 -6.36 -15.05
N SER A 358 -25.71 -7.14 -14.21
CA SER A 358 -25.86 -8.59 -14.22
C SER A 358 -26.98 -9.10 -13.31
N ASN A 359 -27.89 -9.90 -13.89
CA ASN A 359 -28.90 -10.68 -13.17
C ASN A 359 -28.44 -12.13 -12.84
N SER A 360 -27.23 -12.54 -13.28
CA SER A 360 -26.73 -13.91 -13.17
C SER A 360 -25.49 -14.00 -12.29
N ALA A 361 -25.61 -14.70 -11.15
CA ALA A 361 -24.54 -14.75 -10.16
C ALA A 361 -23.25 -15.44 -10.67
N THR A 362 -23.39 -16.45 -11.52
CA THR A 362 -22.28 -17.30 -12.00
C THR A 362 -21.44 -16.61 -13.08
N GLU A 363 -22.07 -15.85 -13.97
CA GLU A 363 -21.35 -15.09 -15.01
C GLU A 363 -20.51 -13.97 -14.38
N THR A 364 -21.09 -13.23 -13.43
CA THR A 364 -20.43 -12.16 -12.68
C THR A 364 -19.16 -12.62 -11.97
N LEU A 365 -19.19 -13.76 -11.28
CA LEU A 365 -18.01 -14.32 -10.60
C LEU A 365 -16.90 -14.70 -11.60
N SER A 366 -17.25 -15.31 -12.72
CA SER A 366 -16.28 -15.65 -13.76
C SER A 366 -15.58 -14.41 -14.34
N VAL A 367 -16.31 -13.29 -14.45
CA VAL A 367 -15.77 -12.01 -14.93
C VAL A 367 -14.99 -11.32 -13.81
N PHE A 368 -15.44 -11.34 -12.56
CA PHE A 368 -14.71 -10.84 -11.40
C PHE A 368 -13.30 -11.43 -11.30
N HIS A 369 -13.17 -12.75 -11.52
CA HIS A 369 -11.86 -13.41 -11.61
C HIS A 369 -11.04 -12.94 -12.81
N LYS A 370 -11.64 -12.83 -14.01
CA LYS A 370 -10.94 -12.34 -15.22
C LYS A 370 -10.46 -10.89 -15.10
N VAL A 371 -11.22 -10.04 -14.41
CA VAL A 371 -10.91 -8.63 -14.17
C VAL A 371 -9.75 -8.50 -13.18
N ASN A 372 -9.75 -9.30 -12.11
CA ASN A 372 -8.62 -9.36 -11.17
C ASN A 372 -7.31 -9.86 -11.81
N HIS A 373 -7.42 -10.73 -12.82
CA HIS A 373 -6.29 -11.14 -13.64
C HIS A 373 -6.05 -10.11 -14.74
N GLY A 374 -5.40 -8.99 -14.39
CA GLY A 374 -4.92 -8.02 -15.38
C GLY A 374 -4.32 -8.75 -16.59
N ARG A 375 -4.69 -8.29 -17.81
CA ARG A 375 -4.33 -8.87 -19.11
C ARG A 375 -3.01 -9.64 -19.02
N LYS A 376 -3.06 -10.98 -19.24
CA LYS A 376 -1.91 -11.91 -19.20
C LYS A 376 -0.59 -11.16 -19.38
N SER A 377 0.17 -10.97 -18.30
CA SER A 377 1.48 -10.34 -18.45
C SER A 377 2.37 -11.32 -19.19
N ASP A 378 2.79 -10.95 -20.41
CA ASP A 378 3.73 -11.74 -21.22
C ASP A 378 5.15 -11.77 -20.61
N THR A 379 5.35 -11.12 -19.47
CA THR A 379 6.49 -11.33 -18.57
C THR A 379 6.45 -12.76 -18.05
N ARG A 380 6.98 -13.70 -18.84
CA ARG A 380 7.32 -15.07 -18.41
C ARG A 380 8.49 -15.00 -17.43
N ILE A 381 8.24 -14.46 -16.24
CA ILE A 381 9.06 -14.82 -15.08
C ILE A 381 8.68 -16.29 -14.82
N LEU A 382 9.64 -17.18 -15.14
CA LEU A 382 9.65 -18.65 -15.09
C LEU A 382 8.28 -19.34 -14.86
N SER A 383 7.88 -20.25 -15.76
CA SER A 383 6.61 -20.99 -15.65
C SER A 383 6.35 -21.70 -14.31
N ALA A 384 7.40 -21.97 -13.52
CA ALA A 384 7.33 -22.52 -12.17
C ALA A 384 6.92 -21.50 -11.07
N ALA A 385 7.08 -20.20 -11.31
CA ALA A 385 6.74 -19.13 -10.36
C ALA A 385 5.32 -18.56 -10.56
N ARG A 386 4.62 -18.95 -11.63
CA ARG A 386 3.30 -18.46 -12.04
C ARG A 386 2.21 -18.49 -10.96
N PRO A 387 2.06 -19.54 -10.14
CA PRO A 387 1.03 -19.56 -9.11
C PRO A 387 1.31 -18.56 -7.97
N ARG A 388 2.59 -18.31 -7.66
CA ARG A 388 3.00 -17.35 -6.61
C ARG A 388 2.95 -15.91 -7.11
N GLN A 389 3.20 -15.69 -8.40
CA GLN A 389 3.35 -14.38 -9.02
C GLN A 389 2.05 -13.84 -9.65
N HIS A 390 0.88 -14.20 -9.14
CA HIS A 390 -0.37 -13.56 -9.56
C HIS A 390 -0.42 -12.12 -9.06
N LEU A 391 -0.07 -11.19 -9.94
CA LEU A 391 -0.07 -9.76 -9.64
C LEU A 391 -1.46 -9.16 -9.89
N ALA A 392 -1.93 -8.35 -8.94
CA ALA A 392 -3.17 -7.60 -9.08
C ALA A 392 -2.93 -6.31 -9.90
N VAL A 393 -3.97 -5.76 -10.52
CA VAL A 393 -3.88 -4.66 -11.51
C VAL A 393 -3.13 -3.40 -11.05
N HIS A 394 -3.11 -3.14 -9.74
CA HIS A 394 -2.41 -2.02 -9.11
C HIS A 394 -0.93 -2.29 -8.81
N SER A 395 -0.45 -3.51 -9.04
CA SER A 395 0.94 -3.90 -8.88
C SER A 395 1.80 -3.07 -9.81
N VAL A 396 2.74 -2.31 -9.22
CA VAL A 396 3.70 -1.51 -9.99
C VAL A 396 4.64 -2.43 -10.78
N LEU A 397 4.93 -3.61 -10.22
CA LEU A 397 5.70 -4.66 -10.89
C LEU A 397 4.98 -5.22 -12.12
N GLN A 398 3.66 -5.44 -12.05
CA GLN A 398 2.88 -5.88 -13.23
C GLN A 398 2.87 -4.83 -14.33
N GLN A 399 2.88 -3.55 -13.94
CA GLN A 399 2.87 -2.43 -14.87
C GLN A 399 4.24 -2.21 -15.54
N ALA A 400 5.33 -2.74 -14.96
CA ALA A 400 6.66 -2.73 -15.57
C ALA A 400 6.76 -3.78 -16.69
N LYS A 401 6.81 -3.32 -17.95
CA LYS A 401 6.89 -4.15 -19.14
C LYS A 401 8.34 -4.33 -19.58
N PHE A 402 9.05 -5.23 -18.90
CA PHE A 402 10.39 -5.63 -19.35
C PHE A 402 10.30 -6.36 -20.70
N LEU A 403 11.08 -5.91 -21.69
CA LEU A 403 11.20 -6.58 -22.98
C LEU A 403 11.86 -7.95 -22.78
N THR A 404 11.21 -8.99 -23.27
CA THR A 404 11.63 -10.39 -23.07
C THR A 404 12.20 -11.05 -24.33
N GLU A 405 12.13 -10.39 -25.49
CA GLU A 405 12.67 -10.87 -26.75
C GLU A 405 13.60 -9.81 -27.37
N GLU A 406 14.79 -10.20 -27.79
CA GLU A 406 15.49 -9.46 -28.84
C GLU A 406 14.62 -9.55 -30.11
N PRO A 407 14.34 -8.43 -30.80
CA PRO A 407 13.71 -8.54 -32.11
C PRO A 407 14.61 -9.42 -32.97
N LEU A 408 14.06 -10.54 -33.45
CA LEU A 408 14.72 -11.41 -34.43
C LEU A 408 15.25 -10.52 -35.55
N ALA A 409 16.58 -10.44 -35.66
CA ALA A 409 17.29 -9.65 -36.65
C ALA A 409 17.04 -10.16 -38.08
#